data_AF-A0A842V4Q0-F1
#
_entry.id   AF-A0A842V4Q0-F1
#
_cell.length_a   1.000
_cell.length_b   1.000
_cell.length_c   1.000
_cell.angle_alpha   90.00
_cell.angle_beta   90.00
_cell.angle_gamma   90.00
#
_symmetry.space_group_name_H-M   'P 1'
#
loop_
_entity.id
_entity.type
_entity.pdbx_description
1 polymer ?
#
loop_
_entity_poly.entity_id
_entity_poly.type
_entity_poly.pdbx_seq_one_letter_code
_entity_poly.pdbx_strand_id
1 'polypeptide(L)'
;MGTDFALACVTCKTYIDLHKWCIVPIDSALEKCFGKGNDCGCPVDCNALSQGVADAKARDPEKTKAIAYIGTLIPLVELFVKDHKGHQLVLYSDLYREPWSYDKPDWFEWRQVRSVSLFHFLPRNLIEEFGLKTWKEVREWVKTAKELGKYDRDNFDDFQDELKKGFEHYCARHKELS
;
A
#
# COMPACT_ATOMS: atom_id res chain seq x y z
N MET A 1 7.48 -10.07 -16.94
CA MET A 1 6.74 -9.16 -16.04
C MET A 1 7.63 -8.88 -14.84
N GLY A 2 7.77 -7.63 -14.42
CA GLY A 2 8.58 -7.28 -13.25
C GLY A 2 7.78 -7.41 -11.96
N THR A 3 8.48 -7.55 -10.83
CA THR A 3 7.91 -7.63 -9.46
C THR A 3 7.53 -6.24 -8.95
N ASP A 4 6.30 -6.08 -8.47
CA ASP A 4 5.89 -4.92 -7.67
C ASP A 4 6.26 -5.08 -6.20
N PHE A 5 6.51 -3.95 -5.54
CA PHE A 5 6.90 -3.86 -4.14
C PHE A 5 5.99 -2.88 -3.40
N ALA A 6 5.75 -3.16 -2.13
CA ALA A 6 5.03 -2.26 -1.22
C ALA A 6 5.76 -2.16 0.13
N LEU A 7 5.89 -0.96 0.67
CA LEU A 7 6.42 -0.73 2.01
C LEU A 7 5.27 -0.54 2.99
N ALA A 8 5.21 -1.39 4.01
CA ALA A 8 4.12 -1.44 4.97
C ALA A 8 4.61 -1.19 6.38
N CYS A 9 3.76 -0.54 7.18
CA CYS A 9 3.87 -0.48 8.63
C CYS A 9 2.84 -1.43 9.24
N VAL A 10 3.31 -2.52 9.85
CA VAL A 10 2.44 -3.53 10.47
C VAL A 10 1.76 -2.97 11.71
N THR A 11 2.43 -2.10 12.46
CA THR A 11 1.89 -1.45 13.66
C THR A 11 0.70 -0.55 13.34
N CYS A 12 0.79 0.24 12.26
CA CYS A 12 -0.25 1.18 11.88
C CYS A 12 -1.27 0.61 10.89
N LYS A 13 -1.01 -0.59 10.34
CA LYS A 13 -1.77 -1.19 9.23
C LYS A 13 -1.87 -0.22 8.04
N THR A 14 -0.74 0.36 7.66
CA THR A 14 -0.63 1.30 6.54
C THR A 14 0.44 0.84 5.55
N TYR A 15 0.30 1.16 4.27
CA TYR A 15 1.34 0.85 3.29
C TYR A 15 1.42 1.89 2.17
N ILE A 16 2.57 1.96 1.50
CA ILE A 16 2.78 2.69 0.25
C ILE A 16 3.17 1.70 -0.84
N ASP A 17 2.62 1.87 -2.03
CA ASP A 17 2.99 1.09 -3.21
C ASP A 17 4.24 1.72 -3.85
N LEU A 18 5.30 0.93 -3.97
CA LEU A 18 6.59 1.31 -4.57
C LEU A 18 6.69 0.89 -6.05
N HIS A 19 5.68 0.22 -6.60
CA HIS A 19 5.66 -0.34 -7.94
C HIS A 19 6.94 -1.18 -8.16
N LYS A 20 7.67 -0.99 -9.25
CA LYS A 20 8.92 -1.74 -9.53
C LYS A 20 10.15 -1.30 -8.73
N TRP A 21 10.02 -0.43 -7.72
CA TRP A 21 11.17 0.02 -6.92
C TRP A 21 11.42 -0.87 -5.70
N CYS A 22 12.38 -1.79 -5.84
CA CYS A 22 12.98 -2.46 -4.69
C CYS A 22 13.92 -1.48 -3.98
N ILE A 23 13.46 -0.88 -2.89
CA ILE A 23 14.20 0.17 -2.18
C ILE A 23 15.43 -0.36 -1.41
N VAL A 24 15.42 -1.64 -1.03
CA VAL A 24 16.55 -2.29 -0.37
C VAL A 24 17.23 -3.28 -1.32
N PRO A 25 18.54 -3.54 -1.19
CA PRO A 25 19.24 -4.52 -2.03
C PRO A 25 18.62 -5.92 -1.95
N ILE A 26 18.42 -6.51 -3.14
CA ILE A 26 17.78 -7.81 -3.35
C ILE A 26 18.42 -8.91 -2.50
N ASP A 27 19.76 -8.98 -2.44
CA ASP A 27 20.49 -10.02 -1.72
C ASP A 27 20.19 -10.03 -0.20
N SER A 28 19.72 -8.91 0.35
CA SER A 28 19.36 -8.79 1.78
C SER A 28 17.88 -9.09 2.07
N ALA A 29 16.99 -8.88 1.10
CA ALA A 29 15.53 -8.93 1.28
C ALA A 29 14.88 -10.16 0.66
N LEU A 30 15.41 -10.63 -0.47
CA LEU A 30 14.82 -11.69 -1.26
C LEU A 30 15.19 -13.09 -0.72
N GLU A 31 16.43 -13.36 -0.32
CA GLU A 31 16.82 -14.67 0.23
C GLU A 31 16.05 -15.04 1.52
N LYS A 32 15.69 -14.05 2.33
CA LYS A 32 14.94 -14.26 3.58
C LYS A 32 13.43 -14.44 3.35
N CYS A 33 12.90 -13.93 2.25
CA CYS A 33 11.49 -14.08 1.88
C CYS A 33 11.26 -15.36 1.05
N PHE A 34 12.09 -15.62 0.03
CA PHE A 34 11.88 -16.73 -0.92
C PHE A 34 12.00 -18.15 -0.33
N GLY A 35 12.44 -18.30 0.92
CA GLY A 35 12.62 -19.61 1.56
C GLY A 35 11.45 -20.11 2.42
N LYS A 36 10.44 -19.28 2.77
CA LYS A 36 9.45 -19.65 3.82
C LYS A 36 8.01 -19.19 3.52
N GLY A 37 7.30 -19.98 2.70
CA GLY A 37 5.83 -19.92 2.57
C GLY A 37 5.30 -18.68 1.82
N ASN A 38 3.98 -18.67 1.55
CA ASN A 38 3.35 -17.70 0.63
C ASN A 38 3.04 -16.32 1.24
N ASP A 39 3.46 -16.06 2.49
CA ASP A 39 2.99 -14.94 3.34
C ASP A 39 4.13 -14.07 3.89
N CYS A 40 5.31 -14.11 3.27
CA CYS A 40 6.53 -13.50 3.81
C CYS A 40 6.82 -12.12 3.20
N GLY A 41 6.62 -11.07 3.99
CA GLY A 41 7.28 -9.78 3.79
C GLY A 41 8.65 -9.74 4.49
N CYS A 42 9.56 -8.89 4.01
CA CYS A 42 10.88 -8.68 4.60
C CYS A 42 10.83 -7.58 5.65
N PRO A 43 11.11 -7.84 6.93
CA PRO A 43 11.34 -6.76 7.90
C PRO A 43 12.47 -5.86 7.39
N VAL A 44 12.26 -4.56 7.47
CA VAL A 44 13.23 -3.53 7.05
C VAL A 44 13.37 -2.49 8.16
N ASP A 45 14.59 -2.02 8.38
CA ASP A 45 14.83 -0.92 9.31
C ASP A 45 14.90 0.43 8.59
N CYS A 46 14.73 1.52 9.35
CA CYS A 46 14.73 2.87 8.81
C CYS A 46 16.08 3.27 8.19
N ASN A 47 17.20 2.67 8.61
CA ASN A 47 18.52 2.99 8.06
C ASN A 47 18.67 2.40 6.66
N ALA A 48 18.27 1.14 6.46
CA ALA A 48 18.25 0.49 5.15
C ALA A 48 17.36 1.25 4.16
N LEU A 49 16.19 1.71 4.60
CA LEU A 49 15.28 2.52 3.78
C LEU A 49 15.89 3.89 3.44
N SER A 50 16.52 4.55 4.41
CA SER A 50 17.18 5.85 4.19
C SER A 50 18.34 5.72 3.21
N GLN A 51 19.12 4.63 3.29
CA GLN A 51 20.18 4.34 2.34
C GLN A 51 19.60 4.09 0.93
N GLY A 52 18.52 3.32 0.82
CA GLY A 52 17.82 3.10 -0.45
C GLY A 52 17.33 4.39 -1.11
N VAL A 53 16.82 5.34 -0.31
CA VAL A 53 16.47 6.69 -0.79
C VAL A 53 17.72 7.46 -1.27
N ALA A 54 18.81 7.43 -0.51
CA ALA A 54 20.06 8.11 -0.87
C ALA A 54 20.64 7.54 -2.18
N ASP A 55 20.64 6.22 -2.33
CA ASP A 55 21.09 5.52 -3.53
C ASP A 55 20.21 5.89 -4.74
N ALA A 56 18.90 6.03 -4.54
CA ALA A 56 17.99 6.47 -5.60
C ALA A 56 18.25 7.93 -6.01
N LYS A 57 18.50 8.83 -5.06
CA LYS A 57 18.83 10.25 -5.31
C LYS A 57 20.17 10.43 -6.02
N ALA A 58 21.13 9.53 -5.77
CA ALA A 58 22.45 9.58 -6.39
C ALA A 58 22.48 9.09 -7.85
N ARG A 59 21.40 8.46 -8.33
CA ARG A 59 21.30 7.99 -9.72
C ARG A 59 20.94 9.14 -10.66
N ASP A 60 21.61 9.18 -11.80
CA ASP A 60 21.43 10.19 -12.85
C ASP A 60 20.07 10.02 -13.58
N PRO A 61 19.11 10.96 -13.44
CA PRO A 61 17.79 10.86 -14.05
C PRO A 61 17.81 10.77 -15.58
N GLU A 62 18.86 11.24 -16.26
CA GLU A 62 18.94 11.20 -17.72
C GLU A 62 19.21 9.80 -18.28
N LYS A 63 19.70 8.87 -17.43
CA LYS A 63 20.13 7.54 -17.89
C LYS A 63 19.05 6.47 -17.78
N THR A 64 17.87 6.74 -17.23
CA THR A 64 16.83 5.71 -17.13
C THR A 64 15.43 6.30 -16.97
N LYS A 65 14.50 6.04 -17.92
CA LYS A 65 13.06 6.36 -17.79
C LYS A 65 12.42 5.83 -16.50
N ALA A 66 13.00 4.77 -15.91
CA ALA A 66 12.60 4.22 -14.62
C ALA A 66 12.78 5.21 -13.45
N ILE A 67 13.56 6.30 -13.60
CA ILE A 67 13.86 7.23 -12.50
C ILE A 67 12.73 8.23 -12.26
N ALA A 68 11.90 8.53 -13.26
CA ALA A 68 10.86 9.56 -13.13
C ALA A 68 9.82 9.23 -12.03
N TYR A 69 9.32 7.98 -11.97
CA TYR A 69 8.36 7.57 -10.95
C TYR A 69 9.04 7.31 -9.58
N ILE A 70 10.31 6.91 -9.57
CA ILE A 70 11.08 6.79 -8.32
C ILE A 70 11.24 8.19 -7.69
N GLY A 71 11.46 9.21 -8.52
CA GLY A 71 11.51 10.61 -8.09
C GLY A 71 10.25 11.05 -7.33
N THR A 72 9.06 10.58 -7.74
CA THR A 72 7.79 10.86 -7.04
C THR A 72 7.59 10.00 -5.80
N LEU A 73 8.20 8.81 -5.73
CA LEU A 73 8.13 7.92 -4.57
C LEU A 73 9.07 8.35 -3.43
N ILE A 74 10.24 8.90 -3.74
CA ILE A 74 11.23 9.36 -2.76
C ILE A 74 10.61 10.19 -1.63
N PRO A 75 9.89 11.30 -1.89
CA PRO A 75 9.33 12.11 -0.80
C PRO A 75 8.25 11.37 -0.01
N LEU A 76 7.52 10.44 -0.63
CA LEU A 76 6.51 9.61 0.03
C LEU A 76 7.16 8.62 1.00
N VAL A 77 8.25 7.96 0.58
CA VAL A 77 9.03 7.06 1.44
C VAL A 77 9.64 7.83 2.59
N GLU A 78 10.26 8.99 2.35
CA GLU A 78 10.89 9.78 3.40
C GLU A 78 9.88 10.18 4.48
N LEU A 79 8.68 10.63 4.08
CA LEU A 79 7.61 10.94 5.00
C LEU A 79 7.11 9.69 5.73
N PHE A 80 6.90 8.58 5.00
CA PHE A 80 6.44 7.33 5.58
C PHE A 80 7.42 6.80 6.65
N VAL A 81 8.73 6.80 6.37
CA VAL A 81 9.75 6.36 7.34
C VAL A 81 9.80 7.28 8.55
N LYS A 82 9.65 8.60 8.35
CA LYS A 82 9.62 9.59 9.44
C LYS A 82 8.42 9.39 10.36
N ASP A 83 7.23 9.23 9.80
CA ASP A 83 5.97 9.11 10.56
C ASP A 83 5.85 7.77 11.30
N HIS A 84 6.60 6.75 10.85
CA HIS A 84 6.59 5.41 11.42
C HIS A 84 7.89 5.06 12.16
N LYS A 85 8.61 6.06 12.67
CA LYS A 85 9.84 5.86 13.44
C LYS A 85 9.55 5.00 14.68
N GLY A 86 10.25 3.86 14.79
CA GLY A 86 10.08 2.92 15.89
C GLY A 86 8.94 1.91 15.69
N HIS A 87 8.24 1.94 14.56
CA HIS A 87 7.26 0.92 14.20
C HIS A 87 7.89 -0.25 13.43
N GLN A 88 7.13 -1.34 13.31
CA GLN A 88 7.54 -2.48 12.51
C GLN A 88 7.27 -2.23 11.02
N LEU A 89 8.34 -1.97 10.26
CA LEU A 89 8.30 -1.80 8.81
C LEU A 89 8.63 -3.10 8.09
N VAL A 90 7.88 -3.39 7.03
CA VAL A 90 8.00 -4.61 6.24
C VAL A 90 7.86 -4.28 4.76
N LEU A 91 8.78 -4.78 3.93
CA LEU A 91 8.71 -4.72 2.48
C LEU A 91 8.01 -5.98 1.95
N TYR A 92 6.93 -5.81 1.21
CA TYR A 92 6.22 -6.87 0.50
C TYR A 92 6.52 -6.83 -0.99
N SER A 93 6.34 -7.96 -1.66
CA SER A 93 6.32 -8.05 -3.11
C SER A 93 5.05 -8.74 -3.61
N ASP A 94 4.58 -8.38 -4.80
CA ASP A 94 3.40 -8.96 -5.48
C ASP A 94 3.49 -10.48 -5.73
N LEU A 95 4.68 -11.06 -5.64
CA LEU A 95 4.90 -12.50 -5.66
C LEU A 95 4.28 -13.24 -4.46
N TYR A 96 3.80 -12.52 -3.45
CA TYR A 96 3.20 -13.07 -2.22
C TYR A 96 1.83 -12.48 -1.94
N ARG A 97 1.08 -13.14 -1.05
CA ARG A 97 -0.21 -12.58 -0.62
C ARG A 97 0.02 -11.48 0.40
N GLU A 98 -0.25 -10.26 -0.03
CA GLU A 98 -0.15 -9.06 0.79
C GLU A 98 -1.19 -9.10 1.92
N PRO A 99 -0.93 -8.49 3.08
CA PRO A 99 -1.85 -8.57 4.22
C PRO A 99 -3.14 -7.78 4.01
N TRP A 100 -3.20 -6.93 2.97
CA TRP A 100 -4.41 -6.22 2.53
C TRP A 100 -5.16 -6.93 1.39
N SER A 101 -4.76 -8.14 0.98
CA SER A 101 -5.53 -8.96 0.05
C SER A 101 -6.84 -9.45 0.69
N TYR A 102 -7.94 -9.49 -0.06
CA TYR A 102 -9.29 -9.75 0.47
C TYR A 102 -9.49 -11.14 1.12
N ASP A 103 -8.59 -12.08 0.84
CA ASP A 103 -8.58 -13.42 1.42
C ASP A 103 -7.86 -13.49 2.78
N LYS A 104 -7.23 -12.39 3.22
CA LYS A 104 -6.49 -12.33 4.49
C LYS A 104 -7.36 -11.92 5.67
N PRO A 105 -7.09 -12.43 6.88
CA PRO A 105 -7.74 -11.92 8.07
C PRO A 105 -7.41 -10.43 8.27
N ASP A 106 -8.38 -9.67 8.75
CA ASP A 106 -8.24 -8.24 9.09
C ASP A 106 -7.74 -7.35 7.92
N TRP A 107 -7.88 -7.80 6.67
CA TRP A 107 -7.47 -7.03 5.49
C TRP A 107 -8.11 -5.63 5.46
N PHE A 108 -9.33 -5.51 6.00
CA PHE A 108 -10.11 -4.28 6.08
C PHE A 108 -9.51 -3.23 7.04
N GLU A 109 -8.60 -3.62 7.94
CA GLU A 109 -7.89 -2.69 8.83
C GLU A 109 -6.73 -1.96 8.13
N TRP A 110 -6.33 -2.45 6.95
CA TRP A 110 -5.24 -1.86 6.19
C TRP A 110 -5.68 -0.63 5.40
N ARG A 111 -4.75 0.31 5.23
CA ARG A 111 -4.94 1.53 4.46
C ARG A 111 -3.74 1.80 3.56
N GLN A 112 -3.97 2.07 2.29
CA GLN A 112 -2.94 2.59 1.41
C GLN A 112 -2.74 4.08 1.70
N VAL A 113 -1.52 4.48 2.06
CA VAL A 113 -1.14 5.89 2.10
C VAL A 113 -0.77 6.27 0.67
N ARG A 114 -1.33 7.39 0.17
CA ARG A 114 -1.06 8.02 -1.14
C ARG A 114 0.11 7.38 -1.91
N SER A 115 -0.18 6.68 -3.01
CA SER A 115 0.82 6.14 -3.92
C SER A 115 0.81 6.87 -5.27
N VAL A 116 1.81 6.54 -6.10
CA VAL A 116 1.86 6.88 -7.53
C VAL A 116 0.94 6.02 -8.39
N SER A 117 0.49 4.88 -7.87
CA SER A 117 -0.39 3.93 -8.54
C SER A 117 -1.86 4.20 -8.22
N LEU A 118 -2.74 3.40 -8.80
CA LEU A 118 -4.18 3.47 -8.55
C LEU A 118 -4.47 3.12 -7.08
N PHE A 119 -5.46 3.82 -6.52
CA PHE A 119 -5.91 3.60 -5.15
C PHE A 119 -6.57 2.22 -5.02
N HIS A 120 -6.09 1.38 -4.10
CA HIS A 120 -6.85 0.23 -3.65
C HIS A 120 -8.06 0.71 -2.85
N PHE A 121 -9.24 0.16 -3.14
CA PHE A 121 -10.50 0.53 -2.51
C PHE A 121 -10.66 -0.07 -1.10
N LEU A 122 -9.66 0.10 -0.23
CA LEU A 122 -9.72 -0.47 1.11
C LEU A 122 -10.75 0.27 1.98
N PRO A 123 -11.52 -0.45 2.83
CA PRO A 123 -12.47 0.13 3.77
C PRO A 123 -11.95 1.34 4.54
N ARG A 124 -10.72 1.23 5.05
CA ARG A 124 -10.12 2.29 5.85
C ARG A 124 -9.77 3.54 5.02
N ASN A 125 -9.42 3.39 3.73
CA ASN A 125 -9.30 4.54 2.83
C ASN A 125 -10.65 5.22 2.59
N LEU A 126 -11.70 4.43 2.30
CA LEU A 126 -13.06 4.94 2.10
C LEU A 126 -13.56 5.76 3.29
N ILE A 127 -13.27 5.30 4.51
CA ILE A 127 -13.77 5.92 5.73
C ILE A 127 -12.87 7.07 6.18
N GLU A 128 -11.56 6.85 6.32
CA GLU A 128 -10.66 7.83 6.94
C GLU A 128 -10.22 8.93 5.99
N GLU A 129 -10.04 8.62 4.69
CA GLU A 129 -9.56 9.60 3.70
C GLU A 129 -10.73 10.31 3.01
N PHE A 130 -11.80 9.58 2.69
CA PHE A 130 -12.96 10.14 1.99
C PHE A 130 -14.15 10.46 2.89
N GLY A 131 -14.10 10.08 4.18
CA GLY A 131 -15.14 10.43 5.15
C GLY A 131 -16.47 9.71 4.94
N LEU A 132 -16.49 8.61 4.18
CA LEU A 132 -17.69 7.89 3.80
C LEU A 132 -18.17 7.03 4.99
N LYS A 133 -19.44 7.16 5.36
CA LYS A 133 -20.04 6.53 6.55
C LYS A 133 -21.03 5.44 6.22
N THR A 134 -21.52 5.40 4.98
CA THR A 134 -22.50 4.41 4.53
C THR A 134 -22.09 3.80 3.20
N TRP A 135 -22.48 2.55 2.97
CA TRP A 135 -22.23 1.91 1.68
C TRP A 135 -22.95 2.62 0.51
N LYS A 136 -24.05 3.33 0.80
CA LYS A 136 -24.72 4.18 -0.18
C LYS A 136 -23.80 5.32 -0.65
N GLU A 137 -23.16 6.02 0.29
CA GLU A 137 -22.19 7.07 -0.01
C GLU A 137 -21.00 6.53 -0.80
N VAL A 138 -20.50 5.32 -0.47
CA VAL A 138 -19.43 4.67 -1.25
C VAL A 138 -19.83 4.48 -2.71
N ARG A 139 -21.04 3.96 -2.98
CA ARG A 139 -21.51 3.79 -4.36
C ARG A 139 -21.68 5.11 -5.10
N GLU A 140 -22.17 6.15 -4.43
CA GLU A 140 -22.30 7.48 -5.01
C GLU A 140 -20.93 8.08 -5.35
N TRP A 141 -19.98 7.98 -4.43
CA TRP A 141 -18.60 8.41 -4.63
C TRP A 141 -17.93 7.68 -5.81
N VAL A 142 -18.07 6.35 -5.88
CA VAL A 142 -17.56 5.53 -6.98
C VAL A 142 -18.19 5.93 -8.32
N LYS A 143 -19.49 6.19 -8.35
CA LYS A 143 -20.17 6.65 -9.56
C LYS A 143 -19.59 7.98 -10.05
N THR A 144 -19.39 8.95 -9.15
CA THR A 144 -18.75 10.23 -9.49
C THR A 144 -17.31 10.04 -9.95
N ALA A 145 -16.53 9.16 -9.30
CA ALA A 145 -15.17 8.85 -9.71
C ALA A 145 -15.12 8.23 -11.12
N LYS A 146 -16.08 7.34 -11.45
CA LYS A 146 -16.27 6.76 -12.80
C LYS A 146 -16.53 7.85 -13.84
N GLU A 147 -17.45 8.76 -13.56
CA GLU A 147 -17.82 9.87 -14.46
C GLU A 147 -16.66 10.83 -14.72
N LEU A 148 -15.78 11.03 -13.73
CA LEU A 148 -14.60 11.90 -13.82
C LEU A 148 -13.36 11.23 -14.42
N GLY A 149 -13.43 9.94 -14.78
CA GLY A 149 -12.27 9.18 -15.28
C GLY A 149 -11.17 8.97 -14.22
N LYS A 150 -11.50 9.07 -12.93
CA LYS A 150 -10.59 8.89 -11.78
C LYS A 150 -10.90 7.59 -11.04
N TYR A 151 -11.20 6.54 -11.80
CA TYR A 151 -11.68 5.26 -11.28
C TYR A 151 -10.89 4.12 -11.87
N ASP A 152 -10.30 3.31 -10.99
CA ASP A 152 -9.71 2.03 -11.34
C ASP A 152 -10.80 0.94 -11.31
N ARG A 153 -11.14 0.40 -12.49
CA ARG A 153 -12.19 -0.62 -12.63
C ARG A 153 -11.83 -1.94 -11.98
N ASP A 154 -10.56 -2.32 -12.08
CA ASP A 154 -10.13 -3.69 -11.89
C ASP A 154 -10.15 -4.09 -10.39
N ASN A 155 -10.31 -3.12 -9.49
CA ASN A 155 -10.25 -3.34 -8.05
C ASN A 155 -11.60 -3.23 -7.30
N PHE A 156 -12.60 -2.54 -7.84
CA PHE A 156 -13.87 -2.32 -7.11
C PHE A 156 -15.03 -3.16 -7.64
N ASP A 157 -15.19 -3.29 -8.96
CA ASP A 157 -16.35 -3.99 -9.52
C ASP A 157 -16.27 -5.51 -9.28
N ASP A 158 -15.06 -6.09 -9.33
CA ASP A 158 -14.84 -7.54 -9.14
C ASP A 158 -14.92 -7.99 -7.67
N PHE A 159 -14.78 -7.06 -6.72
CA PHE A 159 -14.70 -7.36 -5.28
C PHE A 159 -15.73 -6.59 -4.45
N GLN A 160 -16.82 -6.17 -5.08
CA GLN A 160 -17.80 -5.28 -4.45
C GLN A 160 -18.41 -5.88 -3.18
N ASP A 161 -18.65 -7.19 -3.16
CA ASP A 161 -19.25 -7.88 -2.01
C ASP A 161 -18.27 -7.99 -0.83
N GLU A 162 -17.02 -8.35 -1.09
CA GLU A 162 -15.94 -8.37 -0.11
C GLU A 162 -15.70 -6.96 0.46
N LEU A 163 -15.62 -5.97 -0.42
CA LEU A 163 -15.45 -4.57 -0.04
C LEU A 163 -16.58 -4.06 0.85
N LYS A 164 -17.82 -4.39 0.51
CA LYS A 164 -18.97 -4.04 1.33
C LYS A 164 -18.88 -4.68 2.71
N LYS A 165 -18.59 -5.98 2.78
CA LYS A 165 -18.45 -6.71 4.06
C LYS A 165 -17.35 -6.09 4.92
N GLY A 166 -16.18 -5.80 4.35
CA GLY A 166 -15.07 -5.16 5.05
C GLY A 166 -15.42 -3.75 5.55
N PHE A 167 -16.10 -2.95 4.73
CA PHE A 167 -16.56 -1.60 5.08
C PHE A 167 -17.55 -1.62 6.25
N GLU A 168 -18.58 -2.46 6.17
CA GLU A 168 -19.60 -2.57 7.22
C GLU A 168 -18.99 -3.10 8.52
N HIS A 169 -18.07 -4.06 8.42
CA HIS A 169 -17.36 -4.60 9.58
C HIS A 169 -16.48 -3.55 10.28
N TYR A 170 -15.67 -2.80 9.52
CA TYR A 170 -14.86 -1.71 10.07
C TYR A 170 -15.73 -0.64 10.74
N CYS A 171 -16.82 -0.23 10.08
CA CYS A 171 -17.77 0.73 10.64
C CYS A 171 -18.38 0.25 11.95
N ALA A 172 -18.79 -1.02 12.04
CA ALA A 172 -19.40 -1.57 13.25
C ALA A 172 -18.41 -1.56 14.42
N ARG A 173 -17.21 -2.09 14.20
CA ARG A 173 -16.17 -2.22 15.23
C ARG A 173 -15.71 -0.87 15.78
N HIS A 174 -15.65 0.17 14.96
CA HIS A 174 -15.18 1.50 15.39
C HIS A 174 -16.28 2.43 15.89
N LYS A 175 -17.56 2.11 15.68
CA LYS A 175 -18.68 2.80 16.36
C LYS A 175 -18.82 2.39 17.82
N GLU A 176 -18.44 1.17 18.17
CA GLU A 176 -18.49 0.67 19.56
C GLU A 176 -17.38 1.26 20.45
N LEU A 177 -16.40 1.94 19.85
CA LEU A 177 -15.24 2.55 20.54
C LEU A 177 -15.33 4.07 20.70
N SER A 178 -16.40 4.71 20.19
CA SER A 178 -16.65 6.16 20.22
C SER A 178 -17.82 6.52 21.13
#